data_AF-A0AAJ6LWC5-F1
#
_entry.id   AF-A0AAJ6LWC5-F1
#
_cell.length_a   1.000
_cell.length_b   1.000
_cell.length_c   1.000
_cell.angle_alpha   90.00
_cell.angle_beta   90.00
_cell.angle_gamma   90.00
#
_symmetry.space_group_name_H-M   'P 1'
#
loop_
_entity.id
_entity.type
_entity.pdbx_description
1 polymer ?
#
loop_
_entity_poly.entity_id
_entity_poly.type
_entity_poly.pdbx_seq_one_letter_code
_entity_poly.pdbx_strand_id
1 'polypeptide(L)'
;MSVTPLTARETCQLLRDIALGNRTLYRLGDACWANTHDSTLTVGADGWLITFHQHDDARFHCERCQSPEGRLYAFDSAQRYGTDPIELLSTWEHARLAQLLAEV
;
A
#
# COMPACT_ATOMS: atom_id res chain seq x y z
N MET A 1 -7.53 -23.78 -8.14
CA MET A 1 -6.11 -23.56 -7.84
C MET A 1 -6.04 -22.61 -6.66
N SER A 2 -5.44 -23.02 -5.55
CA SER A 2 -5.26 -22.16 -4.38
C SER A 2 -4.20 -21.11 -4.71
N VAL A 3 -4.63 -19.86 -4.90
CA VAL A 3 -3.71 -18.75 -5.13
C VAL A 3 -3.02 -18.44 -3.80
N THR A 4 -1.70 -18.56 -3.74
CA THR A 4 -0.93 -18.25 -2.53
C THR A 4 -1.03 -16.75 -2.24
N PRO A 5 -1.41 -16.35 -1.01
CA PRO A 5 -1.48 -14.94 -0.64
C PRO A 5 -0.11 -14.27 -0.79
N LEU A 6 -0.13 -12.96 -0.95
CA LEU A 6 1.09 -12.16 -0.91
C LEU A 6 1.55 -12.04 0.53
N THR A 7 2.86 -12.14 0.73
CA THR A 7 3.47 -11.89 2.04
C THR A 7 3.70 -10.38 2.24
N ALA A 8 3.84 -9.95 3.49
CA ALA A 8 4.20 -8.56 3.80
C ALA A 8 5.51 -8.12 3.12
N ARG A 9 6.47 -9.04 2.98
CA ARG A 9 7.75 -8.78 2.31
C ARG A 9 7.59 -8.53 0.81
N GLU A 10 6.75 -9.29 0.14
CA GLU A 10 6.47 -9.09 -1.28
C GLU A 10 5.78 -7.74 -1.51
N THR A 11 4.78 -7.42 -0.69
CA THR A 11 4.13 -6.11 -0.73
C THR A 11 5.14 -4.98 -0.45
N CYS A 12 6.04 -5.15 0.53
CA CYS A 12 7.08 -4.16 0.83
C CYS A 12 8.03 -3.94 -0.36
N GLN A 13 8.44 -4.99 -1.09
CA GLN A 13 9.27 -4.81 -2.29
C GLN A 13 8.55 -4.00 -3.37
N LEU A 14 7.25 -4.23 -3.58
CA LEU A 14 6.44 -3.42 -4.49
C LEU A 14 6.41 -1.94 -4.07
N LEU A 15 6.18 -1.68 -2.78
CA LEU A 15 6.14 -0.31 -2.24
C LEU A 15 7.50 0.38 -2.35
N ARG A 16 8.60 -0.36 -2.17
CA ARG A 16 9.96 0.11 -2.40
C ARG A 16 10.18 0.48 -3.87
N ASP A 17 9.78 -0.38 -4.80
CA ASP A 17 9.90 -0.10 -6.23
C ASP A 17 9.17 1.19 -6.62
N ILE A 18 7.98 1.41 -6.05
CA ILE A 18 7.21 2.64 -6.21
C ILE A 18 7.98 3.84 -5.64
N ALA A 19 8.47 3.74 -4.41
CA ALA A 19 9.23 4.83 -3.76
C ALA A 19 10.50 5.20 -4.54
N LEU A 20 11.19 4.21 -5.12
CA LEU A 20 12.37 4.41 -5.97
C LEU A 20 12.03 4.95 -7.37
N GLY A 21 10.76 4.99 -7.76
CA GLY A 21 10.31 5.41 -9.08
C GLY A 21 10.47 4.34 -10.17
N ASN A 22 10.70 3.08 -9.79
CA ASN A 22 10.72 1.95 -10.72
C ASN A 22 9.31 1.63 -11.25
N ARG A 23 8.28 2.06 -10.51
CA ARG A 23 6.87 1.87 -10.85
C ARG A 23 6.12 3.17 -10.64
N THR A 24 5.27 3.52 -11.60
CA THR A 24 4.48 4.76 -11.53
C THR A 24 3.16 4.49 -10.85
N LEU A 25 2.88 5.25 -9.78
CA LEU A 25 1.57 5.27 -9.15
C LEU A 25 0.58 6.04 -10.00
N TYR A 26 -0.65 5.55 -10.05
CA TYR A 26 -1.78 6.26 -10.65
C TYR A 26 -3.03 6.09 -9.78
N ARG A 27 -3.88 7.11 -9.80
CA ARG A 27 -5.10 7.13 -9.00
C ARG A 27 -6.12 6.15 -9.57
N LEU A 28 -6.79 5.40 -8.69
CA LEU A 28 -7.91 4.55 -9.07
C LEU A 28 -9.22 5.14 -8.52
N GLY A 29 -9.98 5.77 -9.40
CA GLY A 29 -11.25 6.44 -9.08
C GLY A 29 -11.09 7.86 -8.54
N ASP A 30 -12.20 8.45 -8.11
CA ASP A 30 -12.27 9.86 -7.64
C ASP A 30 -11.96 10.02 -6.15
N ALA A 31 -11.69 8.92 -5.43
CA ALA A 31 -11.35 8.96 -4.01
C ALA A 31 -9.96 9.62 -3.85
N CYS A 32 -9.94 10.76 -3.18
CA CYS A 32 -8.73 11.37 -2.61
C CYS A 32 -8.59 10.89 -1.17
N TRP A 33 -7.43 11.09 -0.53
CA TRP A 33 -7.40 11.23 0.93
C TRP A 33 -8.40 12.32 1.30
N ALA A 34 -9.60 11.89 1.66
CA ALA A 34 -10.64 12.78 2.12
C ALA A 34 -10.22 13.22 3.51
N ASN A 35 -10.48 14.50 3.86
CA ASN A 35 -10.26 15.05 5.20
C ASN A 35 -11.20 14.45 6.27
N THR A 36 -11.45 13.14 6.18
CA THR A 36 -12.29 12.35 7.07
C THR A 36 -11.41 11.43 7.91
N HIS A 37 -11.81 11.26 9.16
CA HIS A 37 -11.13 10.61 10.30
C HIS A 37 -10.71 9.13 10.10
N ASP A 38 -10.98 8.51 8.95
CA ASP A 38 -10.58 7.15 8.56
C ASP A 38 -10.79 7.03 7.05
N SER A 39 -9.80 7.47 6.27
CA SER A 39 -9.91 7.45 4.80
C SER A 39 -9.06 6.33 4.21
N THR A 40 -9.64 5.65 3.23
CA THR A 40 -8.91 4.68 2.40
C THR A 40 -8.61 5.29 1.05
N LEU A 41 -7.41 5.04 0.54
CA LEU A 41 -6.98 5.43 -0.79
C LEU A 41 -6.53 4.19 -1.55
N THR A 42 -7.19 3.95 -2.69
CA THR A 42 -6.79 2.89 -3.61
C THR A 42 -6.04 3.49 -4.79
N VAL A 43 -4.84 2.96 -5.04
CA VAL A 43 -3.95 3.36 -6.14
C VAL A 43 -3.52 2.14 -6.94
N GLY A 44 -3.16 2.39 -8.20
CA GLY A 44 -2.63 1.38 -9.09
C GLY A 44 -1.15 1.59 -9.38
N ALA A 45 -0.44 0.51 -9.67
CA ALA A 45 0.92 0.54 -10.21
C ALA A 45 1.17 -0.72 -11.05
N ASP A 46 1.43 -0.60 -12.36
CA ASP A 46 1.72 -1.76 -13.24
C ASP A 46 0.78 -2.97 -13.10
N GLY A 47 -0.53 -2.72 -12.99
CA GLY A 47 -1.55 -3.77 -12.80
C GLY A 47 -1.73 -4.25 -11.36
N TRP A 48 -0.91 -3.78 -10.42
CA TRP A 48 -1.14 -3.94 -8.99
C TRP A 48 -2.20 -2.96 -8.50
N LEU A 49 -2.99 -3.39 -7.52
CA LEU A 49 -3.95 -2.55 -6.81
C LEU A 49 -3.58 -2.50 -5.34
N ILE A 50 -3.31 -1.32 -4.82
CA ILE A 50 -2.88 -1.13 -3.42
C ILE A 50 -3.88 -0.21 -2.74
N THR A 51 -4.37 -0.62 -1.58
CA THR A 51 -5.23 0.19 -0.72
C THR A 51 -4.49 0.53 0.54
N PHE A 52 -4.35 1.83 0.79
CA PHE A 52 -3.81 2.39 2.02
C PHE A 52 -4.95 2.87 2.90
N HIS A 53 -4.75 2.75 4.20
CA HIS A 53 -5.64 3.32 5.19
C HIS A 53 -4.86 4.35 6.01
N GLN A 54 -5.34 5.59 5.99
CA GLN A 54 -4.73 6.70 6.72
C GLN A 54 -5.42 6.89 8.08
N HIS A 55 -4.61 7.10 9.10
CA HIS A 55 -5.00 7.42 10.47
C HIS A 55 -4.88 8.94 10.75
N ASP A 56 -5.44 9.38 11.87
CA ASP A 56 -5.52 10.80 12.26
C ASP A 56 -4.21 11.58 12.35
N ASP A 57 -3.09 10.90 12.58
CA ASP A 57 -1.77 11.52 12.73
C ASP A 57 -0.95 11.50 11.44
N ALA A 58 -1.63 11.37 10.30
CA ALA A 58 -1.02 11.22 8.98
C ALA A 58 -0.13 9.97 8.83
N ARG A 59 -0.13 9.04 9.79
CA ARG A 59 0.36 7.68 9.53
C ARG A 59 -0.62 6.95 8.64
N PHE A 60 -0.11 6.05 7.83
CA PHE A 60 -0.91 5.17 7.01
C PHE A 60 -0.29 3.77 7.02
N HIS A 61 -1.12 2.78 6.76
CA HIS A 61 -0.70 1.39 6.61
C HIS A 61 -1.21 0.81 5.30
N CYS A 62 -0.57 -0.27 4.86
CA CYS A 62 -1.06 -1.01 3.71
C CYS A 62 -2.21 -1.93 4.16
N GLU A 63 -3.46 -1.53 3.89
CA GLU A 63 -4.66 -2.32 4.20
C GLU A 63 -4.77 -3.55 3.29
N ARG A 64 -4.50 -3.37 1.99
CA ARG A 64 -4.67 -4.43 1.00
C ARG A 64 -3.75 -4.23 -0.18
N CYS A 65 -3.20 -5.30 -0.74
CA CYS A 65 -2.45 -5.25 -1.99
C CYS A 65 -2.80 -6.46 -2.85
N GLN A 66 -3.14 -6.24 -4.12
CA GLN A 66 -3.48 -7.27 -5.08
C GLN A 66 -2.49 -7.25 -6.25
N SER A 67 -1.93 -8.43 -6.58
CA SER A 67 -1.08 -8.60 -7.74
C SER A 67 -1.89 -8.70 -9.03
N PRO A 68 -1.28 -8.42 -10.20
CA PRO A 68 -1.91 -8.63 -11.51
C PRO A 68 -2.43 -10.06 -11.71
N GLU A 69 -1.77 -11.04 -11.09
CA GLU A 69 -2.12 -12.47 -11.12
C GLU A 69 -3.23 -12.83 -10.12
N GLY A 70 -3.80 -11.84 -9.41
CA GLY A 70 -4.89 -12.02 -8.46
C GLY A 70 -4.47 -12.49 -7.07
N ARG A 71 -3.16 -12.51 -6.76
CA ARG A 71 -2.68 -12.81 -5.41
C ARG A 71 -2.99 -11.65 -4.48
N LEU A 72 -3.32 -11.95 -3.22
CA LEU A 72 -3.82 -10.96 -2.28
C LEU A 72 -2.98 -10.92 -1.00
N TYR A 73 -2.55 -9.72 -0.63
CA TYR A 73 -2.18 -9.34 0.72
C TYR A 73 -3.38 -8.60 1.32
N ALA A 74 -3.78 -8.99 2.52
CA ALA A 74 -4.74 -8.24 3.33
C ALA A 74 -4.12 -8.04 4.71
N PHE A 75 -4.21 -6.81 5.21
CA PHE A 75 -3.85 -6.51 6.58
C PHE A 75 -4.80 -7.28 7.49
N ASP A 76 -4.23 -8.12 8.34
CA ASP A 76 -4.99 -8.92 9.28
C ASP A 76 -4.59 -8.49 10.68
N SER A 77 -5.40 -7.61 11.26
CA SER A 77 -5.20 -7.12 12.64
C SER A 77 -5.32 -8.24 13.68
N ALA A 78 -5.87 -9.41 13.32
CA ALA A 78 -5.92 -10.59 14.18
C ALA A 78 -4.67 -11.49 14.04
N GLN A 79 -3.84 -11.29 13.02
CA GLN A 79 -2.55 -11.99 12.91
C GLN A 79 -1.54 -11.35 13.86
N ARG A 80 -1.30 -12.06 14.97
CA ARG A 80 -0.32 -11.73 16.02
C ARG A 80 1.13 -11.49 15.51
N TYR A 81 1.43 -11.88 14.27
CA TYR A 81 2.74 -11.73 13.62
C TYR A 81 2.65 -11.03 12.26
N GLY A 82 1.53 -10.38 11.94
CA GLY A 82 1.40 -9.60 10.71
C GLY A 82 2.26 -8.34 10.80
N THR A 83 3.38 -8.30 10.07
CA THR A 83 4.14 -7.06 9.89
C THR A 83 3.49 -6.26 8.77
N ASP A 84 3.22 -4.99 9.02
CA ASP A 84 2.78 -4.07 7.97
C ASP A 84 3.93 -3.90 6.95
N PRO A 85 3.69 -4.10 5.64
CA PRO A 85 4.64 -3.81 4.58
C PRO A 85 5.30 -2.43 4.69
N ILE A 86 4.58 -1.44 5.22
CA ILE A 86 5.08 -0.07 5.45
C ILE A 86 6.18 -0.04 6.51
N GLU A 87 6.08 -0.83 7.58
CA GLU A 87 7.08 -0.90 8.65
C GLU A 87 8.41 -1.51 8.19
N LEU A 88 8.41 -2.22 7.07
CA LEU A 88 9.62 -2.82 6.47
C LEU A 88 10.38 -1.86 5.56
N LEU A 89 9.80 -0.69 5.24
CA LEU A 89 10.45 0.35 4.46
C LEU A 89 11.44 1.12 5.33
N SER A 90 12.53 1.60 4.71
CA SER A 90 13.39 2.58 5.36
C SER A 90 12.66 3.92 5.54
N THR A 91 13.16 4.77 6.43
CA THR A 91 12.60 6.11 6.67
C THR A 91 12.48 6.94 5.39
N TRP A 92 13.47 6.84 4.49
CA TRP A 92 13.46 7.55 3.21
C TRP A 92 12.40 6.99 2.25
N GLU A 93 12.31 5.66 2.11
CA GLU A 93 11.32 5.02 1.24
C GLU A 93 9.89 5.33 1.69
N HIS A 94 9.64 5.27 3.00
CA HIS A 94 8.35 5.62 3.57
C HIS A 94 7.96 7.08 3.31
N ALA A 95 8.88 8.02 3.56
CA ALA A 95 8.63 9.44 3.31
C ALA A 95 8.39 9.73 1.81
N ARG A 96 9.13 9.06 0.92
CA ARG A 96 8.97 9.21 -0.52
C ARG A 96 7.64 8.66 -1.01
N LEU A 97 7.23 7.49 -0.50
CA LEU A 97 5.92 6.92 -0.80
C LEU A 97 4.78 7.86 -0.34
N ALA A 98 4.88 8.41 0.87
CA ALA A 98 3.89 9.36 1.38
C ALA A 98 3.72 10.59 0.49
N GLN A 99 4.83 11.14 -0.04
CA GLN A 99 4.78 12.25 -1.01
C GLN A 99 4.06 11.85 -2.30
N LEU A 100 4.38 10.69 -2.86
CA LEU A 100 3.73 10.20 -4.08
C LEU A 100 2.23 9.98 -3.89
N LEU A 101 1.80 9.50 -2.72
CA LEU A 101 0.39 9.32 -2.39
C LEU A 101 -0.37 10.65 -2.19
N ALA A 102 0.33 11.72 -1.85
CA ALA A 102 -0.25 13.06 -1.78
C ALA A 102 -0.33 13.75 -3.17
N GLU A 103 0.47 13.30 -4.13
CA GLU A 103 0.56 13.87 -5.49
C GLU A 103 -0.34 13.17 -6.52
N VAL A 104 -0.64 11.87 -6.30
CA VAL A 104 -1.56 11.06 -7.12
C VAL A 104 -2.98 11.52 -6.92
#